data_AF-A0A1R3H2S4-F1
#
_entry.id   AF-A0A1R3H2S4-F1
#
_cell.length_a   1.000
_cell.length_b   1.000
_cell.length_c   1.000
_cell.angle_alpha   90.00
_cell.angle_beta   90.00
_cell.angle_gamma   90.00
#
_symmetry.space_group_name_H-M   'P 1'
#
loop_
_entity.id
_entity.type
_entity.pdbx_description
1 polymer ?
#
loop_
_entity_poly.entity_id
_entity_poly.type
_entity_poly.pdbx_seq_one_letter_code
_entity_poly.pdbx_strand_id
1 'polypeptide(L)'
;MARERCYKDVLPFTAMAATQFANVGLNIVFKEATLKGMSYYIFITYSFVVGTLLLLPLSFLFPRAAVLPPLKFHILSRIFLLGLTGCLAQIFAYKGIGNSSPTLASAMSNLTPAFTFILAVLFR
;
A
#
# COMPACT_ATOMS: atom_id res chain seq x y z
N MET A 1 26.61 17.79 10.09
CA MET A 1 25.55 17.71 11.13
C MET A 1 24.23 18.44 10.79
N ALA A 2 24.21 19.66 10.20
CA ALA A 2 22.95 20.31 9.78
C ALA A 2 22.39 19.74 8.46
N ARG A 3 23.26 19.45 7.49
CA ARG A 3 22.89 18.88 6.17
C ARG A 3 22.30 17.46 6.26
N GLU A 4 22.80 16.62 7.17
CA GLU A 4 22.22 15.28 7.42
C GLU A 4 20.86 15.33 8.13
N ARG A 5 20.63 16.33 9.00
CA ARG A 5 19.31 16.54 9.63
C ARG A 5 18.28 17.01 8.61
N CYS A 6 18.63 18.00 7.80
CA CYS A 6 17.77 18.46 6.71
C CYS A 6 17.45 17.32 5.72
N TYR A 7 18.42 16.46 5.39
CA TYR A 7 18.15 15.28 4.57
C TYR A 7 17.19 14.28 5.24
N LYS A 8 17.37 14.02 6.55
CA LYS A 8 16.45 13.18 7.34
C LYS A 8 15.04 13.74 7.44
N ASP A 9 14.86 15.05 7.38
CA ASP A 9 13.55 15.70 7.42
C ASP A 9 12.91 15.81 6.03
N VAL A 10 13.70 16.05 4.97
CA VAL A 10 13.18 16.19 3.58
C VAL A 10 12.85 14.83 2.96
N LEU A 11 13.57 13.77 3.31
CA LEU A 11 13.35 12.42 2.80
C LEU A 11 11.95 11.86 3.11
N PRO A 12 11.39 11.95 4.34
CA PRO A 12 10.03 11.51 4.60
C PRO A 12 8.98 12.38 3.89
N PHE A 13 9.21 13.69 3.73
CA PHE A 13 8.31 14.56 2.97
C PHE A 13 8.26 14.20 1.49
N THR A 14 9.43 14.00 0.86
CA THR A 14 9.52 13.60 -0.55
C THR A 14 8.94 12.20 -0.77
N ALA A 15 9.20 11.26 0.15
CA ALA A 15 8.57 9.94 0.11
C ALA A 15 7.04 10.01 0.24
N MET A 16 6.53 10.84 1.15
CA MET A 16 5.09 11.04 1.33
C MET A 16 4.44 11.66 0.09
N ALA A 17 5.08 12.66 -0.52
CA ALA A 17 4.59 13.23 -1.77
C ALA A 17 4.54 12.17 -2.88
N ALA A 18 5.63 11.41 -3.06
CA ALA A 18 5.70 10.35 -4.06
C ALA A 18 4.62 9.27 -3.86
N THR A 19 4.37 8.85 -2.63
CA THR A 19 3.31 7.86 -2.36
C THR A 19 1.92 8.40 -2.64
N GLN A 20 1.65 9.68 -2.35
CA GLN A 20 0.35 10.30 -2.67
C GLN A 20 0.14 10.44 -4.18
N PHE A 21 1.16 10.87 -4.92
CA PHE A 21 1.09 10.91 -6.38
C PHE A 21 0.85 9.52 -6.98
N ALA A 22 1.56 8.49 -6.49
CA ALA A 22 1.37 7.11 -6.94
C ALA A 22 -0.05 6.61 -6.63
N ASN A 23 -0.59 6.93 -5.46
CA ASN A 23 -1.94 6.51 -5.04
C ASN A 23 -3.02 7.15 -5.93
N VAL A 24 -2.96 8.45 -6.18
CA VAL A 24 -3.89 9.14 -7.08
C VAL A 24 -3.77 8.61 -8.51
N GLY A 25 -2.54 8.43 -9.01
CA GLY A 25 -2.29 7.87 -10.34
C GLY A 25 -2.88 6.47 -10.51
N LEU A 26 -2.70 5.58 -9.53
CA LEU A 26 -3.28 4.23 -9.51
C LEU A 26 -4.81 4.27 -9.58
N ASN A 27 -5.46 5.14 -8.81
CA ASN A 27 -6.92 5.26 -8.82
C ASN A 27 -7.47 5.71 -10.19
N ILE A 28 -6.76 6.61 -10.88
CA ILE A 28 -7.12 7.05 -12.24
C ILE A 28 -6.96 5.91 -13.24
N VAL A 29 -5.80 5.25 -13.26
CA VAL A 29 -5.54 4.09 -14.15
C VAL A 29 -6.55 2.98 -13.91
N PHE A 30 -6.89 2.69 -12.65
CA PHE A 30 -7.92 1.72 -12.29
C PHE A 30 -9.29 2.10 -12.86
N LYS A 31 -9.69 3.37 -12.73
CA LYS A 31 -10.99 3.85 -13.25
C LYS A 31 -11.04 3.72 -14.77
N GLU A 32 -9.98 4.14 -15.47
CA GLU A 32 -9.87 4.00 -16.93
C GLU A 32 -9.87 2.53 -17.38
N ALA A 33 -9.15 1.65 -16.68
CA ALA A 33 -9.13 0.21 -16.98
C ALA A 33 -10.52 -0.42 -16.79
N THR A 34 -11.22 -0.02 -15.73
CA THR A 34 -12.59 -0.50 -15.44
C THR A 34 -13.59 0.04 -16.47
N LEU A 35 -13.44 1.29 -16.93
CA LEU A 35 -14.26 1.87 -18.01
C LEU A 35 -14.12 1.10 -19.32
N LYS A 36 -12.92 0.54 -19.59
CA LYS A 36 -12.67 -0.36 -20.72
C LYS A 36 -13.15 -1.80 -20.51
N GLY A 37 -13.88 -2.07 -19.41
CA GLY A 37 -14.46 -3.38 -19.11
C GLY A 37 -13.55 -4.34 -18.33
N MET A 38 -12.41 -3.89 -17.81
CA MET A 38 -11.54 -4.75 -17.00
C MET A 38 -12.17 -5.02 -15.62
N SER A 39 -12.23 -6.29 -15.21
CA SER A 39 -12.65 -6.66 -13.86
C SER A 39 -11.60 -6.24 -12.82
N TYR A 40 -12.06 -5.70 -11.69
CA TYR A 40 -11.19 -5.28 -10.60
C TYR A 40 -10.34 -6.41 -10.01
N TYR A 41 -10.84 -7.66 -10.01
CA TYR A 41 -10.06 -8.82 -9.59
C TYR A 41 -8.80 -9.00 -10.44
N ILE A 42 -8.95 -8.86 -11.76
CA ILE A 42 -7.85 -9.00 -12.72
C ILE A 42 -6.83 -7.88 -12.49
N PHE A 43 -7.28 -6.65 -12.30
CA PHE A 43 -6.42 -5.50 -12.03
C PHE A 43 -5.59 -5.69 -10.74
N ILE A 44 -6.23 -6.16 -9.66
CA ILE A 44 -5.57 -6.43 -8.38
C ILE A 44 -4.52 -7.53 -8.55
N THR A 45 -4.85 -8.63 -9.23
CA THR A 45 -3.91 -9.73 -9.49
C THR A 45 -2.70 -9.24 -10.28
N TYR A 46 -2.88 -8.46 -11.36
CA TYR A 46 -1.77 -7.90 -12.12
C TYR A 46 -0.88 -6.98 -11.27
N SER A 47 -1.49 -6.14 -10.42
CA SER A 47 -0.75 -5.24 -9.54
C SER A 47 0.13 -6.00 -8.56
N PHE A 48 -0.37 -7.09 -7.96
CA PHE A 48 0.43 -7.95 -7.09
C PHE A 48 1.55 -8.67 -7.85
N VAL A 49 1.29 -9.20 -9.04
CA VAL A 49 2.30 -9.88 -9.87
C VAL A 49 3.42 -8.92 -10.25
N VAL A 50 3.09 -7.72 -10.72
CA VAL A 50 4.09 -6.69 -11.06
C VAL A 50 4.85 -6.25 -9.81
N GLY A 51 4.16 -6.04 -8.69
CA GLY A 51 4.79 -5.69 -7.42
C GLY A 51 5.81 -6.76 -6.98
N THR A 52 5.43 -8.04 -7.03
CA THR A 52 6.33 -9.16 -6.73
C THR A 52 7.50 -9.20 -7.71
N LEU A 53 7.27 -9.05 -9.01
CA LEU A 53 8.33 -9.05 -10.02
C LEU A 53 9.31 -7.89 -9.88
N LEU A 54 8.88 -6.73 -9.36
CA LEU A 54 9.75 -5.60 -9.10
C LEU A 54 10.51 -5.76 -7.77
N LEU A 55 9.83 -6.22 -6.72
CA LEU A 55 10.42 -6.40 -5.39
C LEU A 55 11.41 -7.58 -5.33
N LEU A 56 11.13 -8.65 -6.09
CA LEU A 56 11.97 -9.85 -6.12
C LEU A 56 13.43 -9.56 -6.53
N PRO A 57 13.72 -8.96 -7.70
CA PRO A 57 15.10 -8.63 -8.09
C PRO A 57 15.71 -7.57 -7.17
N LEU A 58 14.91 -6.61 -6.69
CA LEU A 58 15.38 -5.60 -5.74
C LEU A 58 15.89 -6.24 -4.45
N SER A 59 15.22 -7.29 -3.98
CA SER A 59 15.65 -8.04 -2.79
C SER A 59 16.97 -8.79 -3.00
N PHE A 60 17.31 -9.18 -4.24
CA PHE A 60 18.60 -9.81 -4.56
C PHE A 60 19.73 -8.77 -4.75
N LEU A 61 19.41 -7.61 -5.32
CA LEU A 61 20.38 -6.54 -5.58
C LEU A 61 20.77 -5.74 -4.32
N PHE A 62 19.88 -5.65 -3.33
CA PHE A 62 20.15 -5.03 -2.04
C PHE A 62 20.23 -6.10 -0.94
N PRO A 63 21.33 -6.89 -0.88
CA PRO A 63 21.48 -7.89 0.15
C PRO A 63 21.45 -7.21 1.52
N ARG A 64 20.44 -7.56 2.32
CA ARG A 64 20.29 -7.05 3.67
C ARG A 64 21.42 -7.64 4.52
N ALA A 65 22.27 -6.78 5.08
CA ALA A 65 23.36 -7.19 5.99
C ALA A 65 22.85 -7.83 7.31
N ALA A 66 21.54 -7.89 7.54
CA ALA A 66 20.94 -8.42 8.75
C ALA A 66 20.56 -9.90 8.58
N VAL A 67 21.04 -10.75 9.48
CA VAL A 67 20.63 -12.14 9.62
C VAL A 67 19.10 -12.20 9.78
N LEU A 68 18.42 -12.86 8.84
CA LEU A 68 16.97 -12.96 8.87
C LEU A 68 16.56 -13.79 10.09
N PRO A 69 15.68 -13.29 10.97
CA PRO A 69 15.23 -14.07 12.12
C PRO A 69 14.55 -15.36 11.65
N PRO A 70 14.72 -16.47 12.37
CA PRO A 70 14.13 -17.75 11.98
C PRO A 70 12.61 -17.62 11.88
N LEU A 71 12.03 -18.11 10.78
CA LEU A 71 10.60 -18.07 10.51
C LEU A 71 9.84 -18.97 11.49
N LYS A 72 9.36 -18.39 12.59
CA LYS A 72 8.47 -19.07 13.55
C LYS A 72 7.04 -19.05 13.03
N PHE A 73 6.24 -20.07 13.38
CA PHE A 73 4.83 -20.17 13.00
C PHE A 73 4.01 -18.92 13.37
N HIS A 74 4.27 -18.33 14.55
CA HIS A 74 3.62 -17.08 14.96
C HIS A 74 3.90 -15.90 14.03
N ILE A 75 5.13 -15.78 13.54
CA ILE A 75 5.53 -14.71 12.61
C ILE A 75 4.85 -14.94 11.25
N LEU A 76 4.83 -16.19 10.77
CA LEU A 76 4.11 -16.59 9.57
C LEU A 76 2.62 -16.24 9.65
N SER A 77 1.97 -16.57 10.77
CA SER A 77 0.56 -16.25 11.01
C SER A 77 0.31 -14.73 10.98
N ARG A 78 1.17 -13.93 11.61
CA ARG A 78 1.06 -12.46 11.57
C ARG A 78 1.22 -11.90 10.15
N ILE A 79 2.19 -12.38 9.39
CA ILE A 79 2.41 -11.95 8.00
C ILE A 79 1.19 -12.35 7.14
N PHE A 80 0.68 -13.56 7.33
CA PHE A 80 -0.51 -14.04 6.61
C PHE A 80 -1.74 -13.19 6.91
N LEU A 81 -2.01 -12.91 8.19
CA LEU A 81 -3.11 -12.04 8.58
C LEU A 81 -2.96 -10.63 8.00
N LEU A 82 -1.75 -10.06 8.04
CA LEU A 82 -1.47 -8.74 7.48
C LEU A 82 -1.71 -8.71 5.96
N GLY A 83 -1.27 -9.75 5.24
CA GLY A 83 -1.49 -9.90 3.81
C GLY A 83 -2.97 -10.08 3.46
N LEU A 84 -3.70 -10.90 4.24
CA LEU A 84 -5.13 -11.13 4.07
C LEU A 84 -5.92 -9.84 4.26
N THR A 85 -5.66 -9.09 5.33
CA THR A 85 -6.30 -7.80 5.59
C THR A 85 -6.01 -6.80 4.47
N GLY A 86 -4.76 -6.74 3.98
CA GLY A 86 -4.39 -5.88 2.85
C GLY A 86 -5.10 -6.23 1.55
N CYS A 87 -5.22 -7.53 1.23
CA CYS A 87 -5.93 -8.00 0.04
C CYS A 87 -7.43 -7.66 0.10
N LEU A 88 -8.08 -7.95 1.23
CA LEU A 88 -9.49 -7.62 1.45
C LEU A 88 -9.73 -6.11 1.35
N ALA A 89 -8.86 -5.30 1.96
CA ALA A 89 -8.96 -3.84 1.89
C ALA A 89 -8.88 -3.33 0.45
N GLN A 90 -7.97 -3.86 -0.39
CA GLN A 90 -7.91 -3.49 -1.81
C GLN A 90 -9.17 -3.89 -2.58
N ILE A 91 -9.69 -5.10 -2.37
CA ILE A 91 -10.92 -5.56 -3.05
C ILE A 91 -12.09 -4.62 -2.71
N PHE A 92 -12.27 -4.28 -1.43
CA PHE A 92 -13.33 -3.36 -1.02
C PHE A 92 -13.11 -1.94 -1.56
N ALA A 93 -11.87 -1.46 -1.57
CA ALA A 93 -11.53 -0.13 -2.10
C ALA A 93 -11.86 -0.03 -3.60
N TYR A 94 -11.40 -0.98 -4.42
CA TYR A 94 -11.63 -0.97 -5.86
C TYR A 94 -13.09 -1.21 -6.24
N LYS A 95 -13.81 -2.09 -5.52
CA LYS A 95 -15.26 -2.23 -5.67
C LYS A 95 -15.99 -0.94 -5.30
N GLY A 96 -15.53 -0.24 -4.26
CA GLY A 96 -16.03 1.06 -3.85
C GLY A 96 -15.82 2.14 -4.93
N ILE A 97 -14.64 2.19 -5.55
CA ILE A 97 -14.33 3.12 -6.66
C ILE A 97 -15.11 2.78 -7.93
N GLY A 98 -15.39 1.49 -8.19
CA GLY A 98 -16.26 1.06 -9.28
C GLY A 98 -17.67 1.65 -9.13
N ASN A 99 -18.23 1.56 -7.93
CA ASN A 99 -19.55 2.09 -7.58
C ASN A 99 -19.58 3.61 -7.36
N SER A 100 -18.41 4.23 -7.14
CA SER A 100 -18.27 5.66 -6.81
C SER A 100 -17.31 6.38 -7.77
N SER A 101 -16.75 7.52 -7.34
CA SER A 101 -15.72 8.26 -8.07
C SER A 101 -14.36 8.19 -7.38
N PRO A 102 -13.25 8.31 -8.13
CA PRO A 102 -11.90 8.42 -7.56
C PRO A 102 -11.75 9.60 -6.57
N THR A 103 -12.50 10.68 -6.77
CA THR A 103 -12.53 11.85 -5.86
C THR A 103 -13.10 11.48 -4.50
N LEU A 104 -14.19 10.70 -4.45
CA LEU A 104 -14.77 10.23 -3.20
C LEU A 104 -13.81 9.31 -2.45
N ALA A 105 -13.14 8.40 -3.15
CA ALA A 105 -12.13 7.53 -2.55
C ALA A 105 -10.97 8.34 -1.93
N SER A 106 -10.53 9.41 -2.62
CA SER A 106 -9.52 10.33 -2.09
C SER A 106 -10.01 11.03 -0.82
N ALA A 107 -11.25 11.52 -0.79
CA ALA A 107 -11.84 12.13 0.40
C ALA A 107 -11.96 11.15 1.58
N MET A 108 -12.32 9.89 1.34
CA MET A 108 -12.40 8.86 2.38
C MET A 108 -11.04 8.52 2.98
N SER A 109 -9.95 8.60 2.20
CA SER A 109 -8.60 8.36 2.71
C SER A 109 -8.17 9.37 3.79
N ASN A 110 -8.76 10.58 3.80
CA ASN A 110 -8.52 11.57 4.86
C ASN A 110 -9.07 11.12 6.24
N LEU A 111 -9.96 10.14 6.28
CA LEU A 111 -10.48 9.56 7.52
C LEU A 111 -9.58 8.45 8.08
N THR A 112 -8.61 7.96 7.29
CA THR A 112 -7.71 6.88 7.73
C THR A 112 -7.01 7.19 9.05
N PRO A 113 -6.46 8.40 9.32
CA PRO A 113 -5.84 8.70 10.61
C PRO A 113 -6.82 8.64 11.78
N ALA A 114 -8.06 9.10 11.60
CA ALA A 114 -9.09 9.06 12.65
C ALA A 114 -9.45 7.62 13.03
N PHE A 115 -9.72 6.76 12.03
CA PHE A 115 -9.96 5.33 12.29
C PHE A 115 -8.75 4.63 12.91
N THR A 116 -7.54 4.96 12.44
CA THR A 116 -6.30 4.41 13.02
C THR A 116 -6.19 4.74 14.51
N PHE A 117 -6.52 5.97 14.90
CA PHE A 117 -6.50 6.38 16.30
C PHE A 117 -7.55 5.65 17.15
N ILE A 118 -8.78 5.52 16.64
CA ILE A 118 -9.85 4.77 17.32
C ILE A 118 -9.43 3.33 17.56
N LEU A 119 -8.91 2.65 16.53
CA LEU A 119 -8.41 1.27 16.65
C LEU A 119 -7.24 1.19 17.63
N ALA A 120 -6.30 2.14 17.57
CA ALA A 120 -5.17 2.19 18.50
C ALA A 120 -5.62 2.33 19.95
N VAL A 121 -6.67 3.12 20.24
CA VAL A 121 -7.24 3.24 21.59
C VAL A 121 -8.00 1.97 21.99
N LEU A 122 -8.74 1.35 21.07
CA LEU A 122 -9.51 0.13 21.34
C LEU A 122 -8.62 -1.07 21.65
N PHE A 123 -7.47 -1.19 20.97
CA PHE A 123 -6.50 -2.28 21.13
C PHE A 123 -5.31 -1.92 22.04
N ARG A 124 -5.37 -0.76 22.72
CA ARG A 124 -4.37 -0.35 23.71
C ARG A 124 -4.46 -1.23 24.96
#